data_AF-A0A382CQF4-F1
#
_entry.id   AF-A0A382CQF4-F1
#
_cell.length_a   1.000
_cell.length_b   1.000
_cell.length_c   1.000
_cell.angle_alpha   90.00
_cell.angle_beta   90.00
_cell.angle_gamma   90.00
#
_symmetry.space_group_name_H-M   'P 1'
#
loop_
_entity.id
_entity.type
_entity.pdbx_description
1 polymer ?
#
loop_
_entity_poly.entity_id
_entity_poly.type
_entity_poly.pdbx_seq_one_letter_code
_entity_poly.pdbx_strand_id
1 'polypeptide(L)' 'MSKLKKNAPKVPDLTCPSIDSAIERLKKIYEKNKPISDYQWKLIDKRLEVLREQNELLRESGKYWYESCKEHLKKS' A
#
# COMPACT_ATOMS: atom_id res chain seq x y z
N MET A 1 15.27 6.61 22.81
CA MET A 1 14.34 5.81 21.98
C MET A 1 12.84 6.13 22.13
N SER A 2 12.32 6.54 23.31
CA SER A 2 10.85 6.62 23.52
C SER A 2 10.09 7.69 22.69
N LYS A 3 10.72 8.82 22.35
CA LYS A 3 10.08 9.88 21.54
C LYS A 3 9.88 9.49 20.07
N LEU A 4 10.87 8.82 19.45
CA LEU A 4 10.78 8.36 18.07
C LEU A 4 9.72 7.27 17.89
N LYS A 5 9.64 6.32 18.83
CA LYS A 5 8.63 5.25 18.82
C LYS A 5 7.20 5.77 18.99
N LYS A 6 7.02 6.92 19.66
CA LYS A 6 5.71 7.60 19.80
C LYS A 6 5.29 8.35 18.54
N ASN A 7 6.26 8.84 17.75
CA ASN A 7 6.00 9.59 16.52
C ASN A 7 5.93 8.69 15.28
N ALA A 8 6.31 7.42 15.40
CA ALA A 8 6.21 6.47 14.31
C ALA A 8 4.73 6.23 13.95
N PRO A 9 4.38 6.27 12.65
CA PRO A 9 3.04 5.98 12.20
C PRO A 9 2.68 4.53 12.56
N LYS A 10 1.46 4.32 13.06
CA LYS A 10 0.93 2.96 13.26
C LYS A 10 0.71 2.33 11.89
N VAL A 11 1.36 1.18 11.66
CA VAL A 11 1.10 0.37 10.47
C VAL A 11 -0.22 -0.37 10.71
N PRO A 12 -1.23 -0.26 9.82
CA PRO A 12 -2.47 -1.03 9.94
C PRO A 12 -2.23 -2.54 9.81
N ASP A 13 -2.94 -3.35 10.60
CA ASP A 13 -2.83 -4.82 10.56
C ASP A 13 -3.41 -5.45 9.28
N LEU A 14 -4.36 -4.77 8.63
CA LEU A 14 -4.96 -5.20 7.36
C LEU A 14 -4.09 -4.73 6.19
N THR A 15 -3.39 -5.67 5.58
CA THR A 15 -2.60 -5.50 4.35
C THR A 15 -3.50 -5.05 3.20
N CYS A 16 -3.58 -3.73 3.05
CA CYS A 16 -4.10 -2.98 1.90
C CYS A 16 -5.53 -3.34 1.43
N PRO A 17 -6.57 -2.64 1.95
CA PRO A 17 -7.95 -2.75 1.46
C PRO A 17 -8.13 -2.55 -0.05
N SER A 18 -7.17 -1.86 -0.70
CA SER A 18 -7.13 -1.66 -2.15
C SER A 18 -6.93 -2.99 -2.90
N ILE A 19 -6.12 -3.91 -2.37
CA ILE A 19 -5.87 -5.25 -2.93
C ILE A 19 -7.15 -6.07 -2.87
N ASP A 20 -7.77 -6.15 -1.68
CA ASP A 20 -9.02 -6.89 -1.48
C ASP A 20 -10.10 -6.41 -2.44
N SER A 21 -10.22 -5.09 -2.60
CA SER A 21 -11.19 -4.49 -3.51
C SER A 21 -10.90 -4.78 -4.99
N ALA A 22 -9.63 -4.89 -5.39
CA ALA A 22 -9.24 -5.30 -6.74
C ALA A 22 -9.57 -6.78 -6.99
N ILE A 23 -9.22 -7.66 -6.04
CA ILE A 23 -9.49 -9.10 -6.10
C ILE A 23 -10.99 -9.37 -6.19
N GLU A 24 -11.79 -8.74 -5.33
CA GLU A 24 -13.24 -8.93 -5.31
C GLU A 24 -13.87 -8.51 -6.66
N ARG A 25 -13.36 -7.43 -7.27
CA ARG A 25 -13.87 -6.94 -8.55
C ARG A 25 -13.51 -7.87 -9.71
N LEU A 26 -12.30 -8.42 -9.72
CA LEU A 26 -11.87 -9.44 -10.68
C LEU A 26 -12.70 -10.72 -10.54
N LYS A 27 -12.92 -11.18 -9.30
CA LYS A 27 -13.75 -12.35 -9.00
C LYS A 27 -15.18 -12.19 -9.52
N LYS A 28 -15.81 -11.03 -9.30
CA LYS A 28 -17.15 -10.72 -9.83
C LYS A 28 -17.21 -10.73 -11.37
N ILE A 29 -16.13 -10.41 -12.07
CA ILE A 29 -16.09 -10.47 -13.53
C ILE A 29 -15.93 -11.92 -13.99
N TYR A 30 -15.04 -12.67 -13.35
CA TYR A 30 -14.85 -14.10 -13.60
C TYR A 30 -16.15 -14.89 -13.41
N GLU A 31 -16.87 -14.69 -12.30
CA GLU A 31 -18.14 -15.38 -12.01
C GLU A 31 -19.25 -15.06 -13.02
N LYS A 32 -19.23 -13.86 -13.62
CA LYS A 32 -20.20 -13.47 -14.66
C LYS A 32 -19.93 -14.13 -16.01
N ASN A 33 -18.77 -14.76 -16.18
CA ASN A 33 -18.34 -15.42 -17.41
C ASN A 33 -18.48 -14.51 -18.67
N LYS A 34 -18.19 -13.22 -18.48
CA LYS A 34 -18.23 -12.21 -19.54
C LYS A 34 -16.84 -11.61 -19.74
N PRO A 35 -16.50 -11.21 -20.99
CA PRO A 35 -15.28 -10.46 -21.22
C PRO A 35 -15.29 -9.15 -20.43
N ILE A 36 -14.13 -8.78 -19.92
CA ILE A 36 -13.91 -7.49 -19.24
C ILE A 36 -14.16 -6.38 -20.25
N SER A 37 -15.02 -5.43 -19.91
CA SER A 37 -15.21 -4.24 -20.75
C SER A 37 -14.04 -3.27 -20.61
N ASP A 38 -13.79 -2.44 -21.62
CA ASP A 38 -12.73 -1.41 -21.58
C ASP A 38 -12.83 -0.50 -20.34
N TYR A 39 -14.06 -0.15 -19.94
CA TYR A 39 -14.30 0.61 -18.71
C TYR A 39 -13.86 -0.16 -17.44
N GLN A 40 -14.20 -1.45 -17.35
CA GLN A 40 -13.81 -2.28 -16.21
C GLN A 40 -12.30 -2.46 -16.15
N TRP A 41 -11.66 -2.65 -17.31
CA TRP A 41 -10.21 -2.73 -17.43
C TRP A 41 -9.52 -1.47 -16.92
N LYS A 42 -9.90 -0.29 -17.43
CA LYS A 42 -9.36 1.01 -16.98
C LYS A 42 -9.52 1.24 -15.48
N LEU A 43 -10.63 0.78 -14.91
CA LEU A 43 -10.88 0.93 -13.48
C LEU A 43 -10.00 0.00 -12.63
N ILE A 44 -9.74 -1.23 -13.10
CA ILE A 44 -8.82 -2.17 -12.45
C ILE A 44 -7.40 -1.63 -12.55
N ASP A 45 -6.99 -1.20 -13.74
CA ASP A 45 -5.66 -0.65 -14.01
C ASP A 45 -5.35 0.55 -13.12
N LYS A 46 -6.25 1.54 -13.06
CA LYS A 46 -6.12 2.69 -12.16
C LYS A 46 -5.98 2.30 -10.68
N ARG A 47 -6.70 1.27 -10.22
CA ARG A 47 -6.61 0.80 -8.83
C ARG A 47 -5.29 0.10 -8.54
N LEU A 48 -4.75 -0.63 -9.52
CA LEU A 48 -3.44 -1.25 -9.41
C LEU A 48 -2.32 -0.20 -9.40
N GLU A 49 -2.45 0.89 -10.16
CA GLU A 49 -1.52 2.02 -10.08
C GLU A 49 -1.53 2.70 -8.71
N VAL A 50 -2.70 2.98 -8.15
CA VAL A 50 -2.81 3.53 -6.79
C VAL A 50 -2.16 2.60 -5.76
N LEU A 51 -2.31 1.29 -5.93
CA LEU A 51 -1.64 0.31 -5.08
C LEU A 51 -0.11 0.35 -5.22
N ARG A 52 0.41 0.54 -6.44
CA ARG A 52 1.86 0.70 -6.67
C ARG A 52 2.38 1.94 -5.96
N GLU A 53 1.71 3.09 -6.09
CA GLU A 53 2.06 4.34 -5.40
C GLU A 53 2.04 4.19 -3.88
N GLN A 54 1.00 3.57 -3.32
CA GLN A 54 0.92 3.29 -1.88
C GLN A 54 2.09 2.42 -1.40
N ASN A 55 2.49 1.42 -2.18
CA ASN A 55 3.64 0.58 -1.86
C ASN A 55 4.97 1.34 -1.92
N GLU A 56 5.16 2.26 -2.88
CA GLU A 56 6.36 3.10 -2.90
C GLU A 56 6.44 4.01 -1.69
N LEU A 57 5.33 4.68 -1.32
CA LEU A 57 5.27 5.54 -0.14
C LEU A 57 5.59 4.76 1.15
N LEU A 58 5.14 3.51 1.27
CA LEU A 58 5.50 2.65 2.40
C LEU A 58 7.00 2.35 2.43
N ARG A 59 7.64 2.09 1.28
CA ARG A 59 9.09 1.87 1.21
C ARG A 59 9.88 3.13 1.56
N GLU A 60 9.47 4.29 1.06
CA GLU A 60 10.09 5.57 1.38
C GLU A 60 9.95 5.90 2.87
N SER A 61 8.76 5.69 3.44
CA SER A 61 8.52 5.85 4.87
C SER A 61 9.43 4.94 5.70
N GLY A 62 9.55 3.67 5.30
CA GLY A 62 10.46 2.72 5.96
C GLY A 62 11.92 3.17 5.93
N LYS A 63 12.42 3.63 4.78
CA LYS A 63 13.77 4.18 4.64
C LYS A 63 13.98 5.42 5.51
N TYR A 64 13.02 6.35 5.50
CA TYR A 64 13.09 7.56 6.32
C TYR A 64 13.23 7.25 7.81
N TRP A 65 12.40 6.34 8.34
CA TRP A 65 12.45 5.97 9.75
C TRP A 65 13.72 5.21 10.11
N TYR A 66 14.21 4.34 9.22
CA TYR A 66 15.48 3.64 9.40
C TYR A 66 16.66 4.61 9.50
N GLU A 67 16.81 5.52 8.53
CA GLU A 67 17.90 6.50 8.55
C GLU A 67 17.78 7.45 9.73
N SER A 68 16.58 7.94 10.05
CA SER A 68 16.34 8.78 11.24
C SER A 68 16.78 8.08 12.53
N CYS A 69 16.45 6.79 12.69
CA CYS A 69 16.86 6.02 13.86
C CYS A 69 18.39 5.80 13.89
N LYS A 70 19.00 5.51 12.74
CA LYS A 70 20.45 5.32 12.60
C LYS A 70 21.23 6.59 12.94
N GLU A 71 20.79 7.76 12.48
CA GLU A 71 21.38 9.05 12.84
C GLU A 71 21.27 9.34 14.34
N HIS A 72 20.11 9.07 14.93
CA HIS A 72 19.90 9.23 16.37
C HIS A 72 20.78 8.31 17.20
N LEU A 73 21.06 7.08 16.73
CA LEU A 73 21.98 6.16 17.39
C LEU A 73 23.44 6.60 17.30
N LYS A 74 23.86 7.21 16.19
CA LYS A 74 25.23 7.73 16.02
C LYS A 74 25.53 8.97 16.88
N LYS A 75 24.51 9.74 17.26
CA LYS A 75 24.62 10.95 18.09
C LYS A 75 24.46 10.69 19.59
N SER A 76 24.14 9.45 19.97
CA SER A 76 23.97 9.01 21.37
C SER A 76 25.23 8.30 21.86
#